data_AF-A0A7C5U6L6-F1
#
_entry.id   AF-A0A7C5U6L6-F1
#
_cell.length_a   1.000
_cell.length_b   1.000
_cell.length_c   1.000
_cell.angle_alpha   90.00
_cell.angle_beta   90.00
_cell.angle_gamma   90.00
#
_symmetry.space_group_name_H-M   'P 1'
#
loop_
_entity.id
_entity.type
_entity.pdbx_description
1 polymer ?
#
loop_
_entity_poly.entity_id
_entity_poly.type
_entity_poly.pdbx_seq_one_letter_code
_entity_poly.pdbx_strand_id
1 'polypeptide(L)' 'MINNMSYTVMKVKGRYYLYKGIYINGRKKLIYVGLCDVIEE' A
#
# COMPACT_ATOMS: atom_id res chain seq x y z
N MET A 1 -1.26 17.89 -10.39
CA MET A 1 -0.83 16.69 -11.12
C MET A 1 -0.72 15.53 -10.11
N ILE A 2 -1.66 14.58 -10.09
CA ILE A 2 -1.61 13.39 -9.20
C ILE A 2 -0.92 12.30 -10.01
N ASN A 3 0.41 12.16 -9.86
CA ASN A 3 1.24 11.50 -10.87
C ASN A 3 1.83 10.13 -10.51
N ASN A 4 1.45 9.50 -9.40
CA ASN A 4 1.78 8.09 -9.22
C ASN A 4 0.94 7.47 -8.11
N MET A 5 0.09 6.53 -8.49
CA MET A 5 -0.64 5.67 -7.57
C MET A 5 0.10 4.35 -7.50
N SER A 6 0.66 4.00 -6.34
CA SER A 6 1.36 2.74 -6.15
C SER A 6 0.67 1.93 -5.06
N TYR A 7 0.54 0.62 -5.25
CA TYR A 7 0.13 -0.28 -4.20
C TYR A 7 1.37 -0.86 -3.53
N THR A 8 1.32 -1.04 -2.21
CA THR A 8 2.41 -1.59 -1.41
C THR A 8 1.81 -2.60 -0.45
N VAL A 9 2.35 -3.81 -0.43
CA VAL A 9 1.93 -4.86 0.50
C VAL A 9 2.93 -4.92 1.65
N MET A 10 2.41 -5.05 2.88
CA MET A 10 3.23 -5.16 4.09
C MET A 10 2.76 -6.35 4.93
N LYS A 11 3.69 -7.22 5.34
CA LYS A 11 3.44 -8.36 6.24
C LYS A 11 3.59 -7.90 7.68
N VAL A 12 2.53 -8.04 8.49
CA VAL A 12 2.55 -7.73 9.93
C VAL A 12 1.96 -8.91 10.69
N LYS A 13 2.75 -9.55 11.57
CA LYS A 13 2.36 -10.73 12.36
C LYS A 13 1.70 -11.84 11.53
N GLY A 14 2.26 -12.14 10.36
CA GLY A 14 1.77 -13.20 9.46
C GLY A 14 0.53 -12.85 8.63
N ARG A 15 0.03 -11.62 8.70
CA ARG A 15 -1.06 -11.13 7.84
C ARG A 15 -0.52 -10.11 6.84
N TYR A 16 -1.02 -10.11 5.62
CA TYR A 16 -0.65 -9.12 4.60
C TYR A 16 -1.69 -8.01 4.54
N TYR A 17 -1.17 -6.79 4.51
CA TYR A 17 -1.96 -5.57 4.46
C TYR A 17 -1.61 -4.82 3.18
N LEU A 18 -2.63 -4.47 2.41
CA LEU A 18 -2.53 -3.68 1.20
C LEU A 18 -2.64 -2.20 1.56
N TYR A 19 -1.66 -1.41 1.10
CA TYR A 19 -1.63 0.04 1.23
C TYR A 19 -1.57 0.68 -0.15
N LYS A 20 -2.21 1.85 -0.27
CA LYS A 20 -2.21 2.70 -1.45
C LYS A 20 -1.38 3.95 -1.17
N GLY A 21 -0.30 4.12 -1.91
CA GLY A 21 0.54 5.32 -1.91
C GLY A 21 -0.04 6.39 -2.84
N ILE A 22 -0.30 7.57 -2.28
CA ILE A 22 -0.65 8.78 -3.04
C ILE A 22 0.37 9.89 -2.75
N TYR A 23 0.71 10.69 -3.75
CA TYR A 23 1.59 11.85 -3.58
C TYR A 23 0.75 13.11 -3.45
N ILE A 24 0.86 13.80 -2.30
CA ILE A 24 0.21 15.09 -2.05
C ILE A 24 1.32 16.09 -1.73
N ASN A 25 1.42 17.17 -2.51
CA ASN A 25 2.45 18.20 -2.37
C ASN A 25 3.88 17.63 -2.32
N GLY A 26 4.17 16.65 -3.19
CA GLY A 26 5.47 15.96 -3.24
C GLY A 26 5.75 14.97 -2.10
N ARG A 27 4.86 14.85 -1.11
CA ARG A 27 4.98 13.88 -0.01
C ARG A 27 4.15 12.63 -0.30
N LYS A 28 4.75 11.45 -0.18
CA LYS A 28 4.03 10.17 -0.25
C LYS A 28 3.23 9.96 1.04
N LYS A 29 1.92 9.75 0.93
CA LYS A 29 1.05 9.26 2.00
C LYS A 29 0.61 7.83 1.67
N LEU A 30 0.69 6.93 2.64
CA LEU A 30 0.15 5.58 2.56
C LEU A 30 -1.23 5.55 3.19
N ILE A 31 -2.20 5.02 2.47
CA ILE A 31 -3.58 4.81 2.92
C ILE A 31 -3.79 3.30 3.02
N TYR A 32 -4.24 2.83 4.19
CA TYR A 32 -4.63 1.43 4.33
C TYR A 32 -5.85 1.13 3.46
N VAL A 33 -5.76 0.05 2.68
CA VAL A 33 -6.82 -0.37 1.74
C VAL A 33 -7.54 -1.61 2.28
N GLY A 34 -6.81 -2.60 2.80
CA GLY A 34 -7.42 -3.84 3.25
C GLY A 34 -6.41 -4.93 3.57
N LEU A 35 -6.89 -6.08 4.04
CA LEU A 35 -6.11 -7.31 4.04
C LEU A 35 -6.03 -7.83 2.61
N CYS A 36 -4.91 -8.45 2.26
CA CYS A 36 -4.78 -9.20 1.01
C CYS A 36 -4.25 -10.59 1.33
N ASP A 37 -4.69 -11.61 0.61
CA ASP A 37 -4.09 -12.92 0.69
C ASP A 37 -2.99 -12.97 -0.36
N VAL A 38 -1.74 -12.83 0.09
CA VAL A 38 -0.58 -13.11 -0.76
C VAL A 38 -0.27 -14.58 -0.61
N ILE A 39 -0.38 -15.33 -1.70
CA ILE A 39 0.12 -16.70 -1.78
C ILE A 39 1.66 -16.56 -1.84
N GLU A 40 2.35 -16.81 -0.72
CA GLU A 40 3.80 -17.02 -0.74
C GLU A 40 4.07 -18.31 -1.54
N GLU A 41 4.75 -18.19 -2.68
CA GLU A 41 5.20 -19.30 -3.54
C GLU A 41 6.37 -20.06 -2.91
#